data_AF-A0A6B3GVQ3-F1
#
_entry.id   AF-A0A6B3GVQ3-F1
#
_cell.length_a   1.000
_cell.length_b   1.000
_cell.length_c   1.000
_cell.angle_alpha   90.00
_cell.angle_beta   90.00
_cell.angle_gamma   90.00
#
_symmetry.space_group_name_H-M   'P 1'
#
loop_
_entity.id
_entity.type
_entity.pdbx_description
1 polymer ?
#
loop_
_entity_poly.entity_id
_entity_poly.type
_entity_poly.pdbx_seq_one_letter_code
_entity_poly.pdbx_strand_id
1 'polypeptide(L)'
;AEASIPRRLIVAEEPGWGGAARATPQEIAAAFDRPGAWIPDLVVLTDARTARDAEARPLLAFSGSDGQAFWITPRQTAMAYLALHRGLSFTFDGFAEEAPAEWEEGELEEEDGCEPAGFALETRTDPPRYTPPARALPVLVQETDLLVRTDFGDDAAWASVVDRVRRGRGASLDVIEDFGEYVTFVDDPAFAGATPEQVMAQVRPGADPEAMISDTVLIADTATLREPGHPVRVVPLEDEVGDSFRVDAEVTGIMVVNLALGNMDLGDWREDDA
;
A
#
# COMPACT_ATOMS: atom_id res chain seq x y z
N ALA A 1 -13.85 1.57 -23.29
CA ALA A 1 -13.90 0.72 -22.09
C ALA A 1 -12.46 0.42 -21.74
N GLU A 2 -11.88 1.15 -20.80
CA GLU A 2 -10.56 0.82 -20.28
C GLU A 2 -10.63 -0.60 -19.71
N ALA A 3 -9.69 -1.43 -20.16
CA ALA A 3 -9.67 -2.84 -19.84
C ALA A 3 -9.60 -3.04 -18.32
N SER A 4 -10.35 -4.01 -17.79
CA SER A 4 -10.25 -4.35 -16.38
C SER A 4 -8.80 -4.67 -16.04
N ILE A 5 -8.31 -4.07 -14.96
CA ILE A 5 -6.96 -4.26 -14.45
C ILE A 5 -6.78 -5.75 -14.12
N PRO A 6 -5.87 -6.47 -14.79
CA PRO A 6 -5.61 -7.85 -14.43
C PRO A 6 -4.94 -7.87 -13.04
N ARG A 7 -5.65 -8.40 -12.05
CA ARG A 7 -5.12 -8.73 -10.72
C ARG A 7 -5.16 -10.24 -10.59
N ARG A 8 -4.05 -10.88 -10.21
CA ARG A 8 -3.94 -12.34 -10.24
C ARG A 8 -3.55 -12.87 -8.86
N LEU A 9 -4.56 -13.11 -8.04
CA LEU A 9 -4.43 -13.80 -6.76
C LEU A 9 -4.95 -15.23 -6.91
N ILE A 10 -4.14 -16.21 -6.53
CA ILE A 10 -4.61 -17.58 -6.35
C ILE A 10 -4.78 -17.83 -4.85
N VAL A 11 -6.03 -18.06 -4.44
CA VAL A 11 -6.35 -18.64 -3.13
C VAL A 11 -6.65 -20.10 -3.38
N ALA A 12 -5.76 -21.00 -2.95
CA ALA A 12 -5.96 -22.42 -3.19
C ALA A 12 -5.75 -23.26 -1.93
N GLU A 13 -6.76 -24.08 -1.64
CA GLU A 13 -6.55 -25.39 -1.02
C GLU A 13 -6.32 -26.37 -2.18
N GLU A 14 -5.18 -26.29 -2.88
CA GLU A 14 -4.92 -27.11 -4.08
C GLU A 14 -4.43 -28.53 -3.67
N PRO A 15 -5.19 -29.60 -3.93
CA PRO A 15 -4.82 -30.94 -3.49
C PRO A 15 -3.63 -31.56 -4.23
N GLY A 16 -3.33 -31.11 -5.45
CA GLY A 16 -2.13 -31.44 -6.24
C GLY A 16 -0.85 -30.76 -5.75
N TRP A 17 -0.96 -29.69 -4.95
CA TRP A 17 0.11 -29.16 -4.10
C TRP A 17 0.08 -29.77 -2.68
N GLY A 18 -0.85 -30.68 -2.40
CA GLY A 18 -0.95 -31.42 -1.15
C GLY A 18 -1.51 -30.61 0.03
N GLY A 19 -2.05 -29.42 -0.22
CA GLY A 19 -2.34 -28.43 0.83
C GLY A 19 -1.06 -27.95 1.54
N ALA A 20 -1.20 -27.02 2.50
CA ALA A 20 -0.05 -26.45 3.22
C ALA A 20 0.74 -27.46 4.10
N ALA A 21 0.28 -28.72 4.22
CA ALA A 21 1.01 -29.79 4.89
C ALA A 21 2.12 -30.41 4.02
N ARG A 22 2.19 -30.10 2.72
CA ARG A 22 3.19 -30.64 1.80
C ARG A 22 3.75 -29.68 0.75
N ALA A 23 3.08 -28.58 0.42
CA ALA A 23 3.64 -27.62 -0.52
C ALA A 23 4.82 -26.89 0.12
N THR A 24 6.05 -27.32 -0.20
CA THR A 24 7.25 -26.61 0.27
C THR A 24 7.54 -25.41 -0.64
N PRO A 25 8.22 -24.36 -0.15
CA PRO A 25 8.65 -23.26 -1.01
C PRO A 25 9.40 -23.72 -2.26
N GLN A 26 10.23 -24.76 -2.13
CA GLN A 26 10.99 -25.32 -3.24
C GLN A 26 10.09 -26.00 -4.29
N GLU A 27 8.97 -26.64 -3.88
CA GLU A 27 8.03 -27.26 -4.82
C GLU A 27 7.20 -26.23 -5.61
N ILE A 28 6.82 -25.12 -4.96
CA ILE A 28 6.09 -24.03 -5.62
C ILE A 28 7.01 -23.25 -6.55
N ALA A 29 8.22 -22.91 -6.11
CA ALA A 29 9.24 -22.30 -6.98
C ALA A 29 9.53 -23.18 -8.21
N ALA A 30 9.71 -24.49 -8.01
CA ALA A 30 9.89 -25.44 -9.11
C ALA A 30 8.65 -25.57 -10.04
N ALA A 31 7.45 -25.23 -9.55
CA ALA A 31 6.26 -25.16 -10.39
C ALA A 31 6.24 -23.90 -11.27
N PHE A 32 6.77 -22.76 -10.77
CA PHE A 32 6.93 -21.53 -11.54
C PHE A 32 7.96 -21.67 -12.67
N ASP A 33 9.02 -22.47 -12.47
CA ASP A 33 10.08 -22.70 -13.47
C ASP A 33 9.67 -23.58 -14.66
N ARG A 34 8.45 -24.14 -14.67
CA ARG A 34 8.00 -25.04 -15.75
C ARG A 34 7.77 -24.25 -17.05
N PRO A 35 8.31 -24.68 -18.20
CA PRO A 35 8.10 -23.99 -19.47
C PRO A 35 6.61 -23.86 -19.82
N GLY A 36 6.15 -22.63 -20.02
CA GLY A 36 4.75 -22.33 -20.33
C GLY A 36 3.81 -22.35 -19.11
N ALA A 37 4.34 -22.45 -17.89
CA ALA A 37 3.55 -22.24 -16.68
C ALA A 37 3.07 -20.78 -16.61
N TRP A 38 1.84 -20.61 -16.16
CA TRP A 38 1.28 -19.31 -15.86
C TRP A 38 1.68 -18.93 -14.43
N ILE A 39 2.42 -17.83 -14.27
CA ILE A 39 2.96 -17.39 -12.98
C ILE A 39 2.02 -16.31 -12.40
N PRO A 40 1.37 -16.56 -11.25
CA PRO A 40 0.58 -15.56 -10.53
C PRO A 40 1.49 -14.55 -9.81
N ASP A 41 0.98 -13.35 -9.53
CA ASP A 41 1.75 -12.31 -8.83
C ASP A 41 1.94 -12.64 -7.34
N LEU A 42 0.92 -13.25 -6.73
CA LEU A 42 0.91 -13.71 -5.32
C LEU A 42 0.09 -14.99 -5.18
N VAL A 43 0.64 -15.99 -4.48
CA VAL A 43 -0.07 -17.21 -4.05
C VAL A 43 -0.20 -17.18 -2.55
N VAL A 44 -1.39 -17.47 -2.01
CA VAL A 44 -1.61 -17.61 -0.57
C VAL A 44 -2.25 -18.96 -0.23
N LEU A 45 -1.72 -19.61 0.81
CA LEU A 45 -2.17 -20.90 1.32
C LEU A 45 -2.61 -20.77 2.78
N THR A 46 -3.70 -21.47 3.12
CA THR A 46 -4.12 -21.65 4.51
C THR A 46 -3.52 -22.93 5.08
N ASP A 47 -3.10 -22.90 6.34
CA ASP A 47 -2.57 -24.06 7.04
C ASP A 47 -3.20 -24.23 8.44
N ALA A 48 -2.65 -25.16 9.22
CA ALA A 48 -3.13 -25.37 10.59
C ALA A 48 -2.85 -24.18 11.52
N ARG A 49 -1.84 -23.33 11.24
CA ARG A 49 -1.57 -22.10 11.99
C ARG A 49 -2.66 -21.05 11.73
N THR A 50 -3.10 -20.89 10.48
CA THR A 50 -4.22 -20.00 10.11
C THR A 50 -5.46 -20.25 10.98
N ALA A 51 -5.73 -21.50 11.32
CA ALA A 51 -6.88 -21.88 12.15
C ALA A 51 -6.64 -21.77 13.67
N ARG A 52 -5.38 -21.90 14.12
CA ARG A 52 -5.02 -21.85 15.55
C ARG A 52 -4.88 -20.43 16.07
N ASP A 53 -4.30 -19.55 15.27
CA ASP A 53 -4.15 -18.14 15.60
C ASP A 53 -5.39 -17.36 15.15
N ALA A 54 -6.26 -17.05 16.10
CA ALA A 54 -7.50 -16.35 15.82
C ALA A 54 -7.33 -14.84 15.60
N GLU A 55 -6.19 -14.29 16.04
CA GLU A 55 -5.86 -12.86 16.01
C GLU A 55 -5.23 -12.50 14.67
N ALA A 56 -4.12 -13.14 14.31
CA ALA A 56 -3.39 -12.84 13.08
C ALA A 56 -3.87 -13.65 11.87
N ARG A 57 -4.35 -14.89 12.09
CA ARG A 57 -4.76 -15.85 11.04
C ARG A 57 -3.77 -15.91 9.87
N PRO A 58 -2.47 -16.15 10.14
CA PRO A 58 -1.42 -16.01 9.14
C PRO A 58 -1.67 -16.94 7.94
N LEU A 59 -1.39 -16.42 6.75
CA LEU A 59 -1.43 -17.13 5.48
C LEU A 59 0.01 -17.31 4.99
N LEU A 60 0.34 -18.48 4.47
CA LEU A 60 1.64 -18.71 3.85
C LEU A 60 1.59 -18.19 2.41
N ALA A 61 2.39 -17.18 2.11
CA ALA A 61 2.46 -16.53 0.82
C ALA A 61 3.71 -16.93 0.03
N PHE A 62 3.61 -16.86 -1.30
CA PHE A 62 4.72 -17.03 -2.23
C PHE A 62 4.70 -15.91 -3.26
N SER A 63 5.83 -15.21 -3.39
CA SER A 63 6.02 -14.21 -4.44
C SER A 63 6.17 -14.87 -5.81
N GLY A 64 5.49 -14.34 -6.82
CA GLY A 64 5.62 -14.81 -8.20
C GLY A 64 6.95 -14.46 -8.86
N SER A 65 7.70 -13.48 -8.34
CA SER A 65 8.95 -13.02 -8.95
C SER A 65 10.10 -14.01 -8.76
N ASP A 66 10.21 -14.59 -7.58
CA ASP A 66 11.37 -15.40 -7.16
C ASP A 66 10.99 -16.62 -6.30
N GLY A 67 9.71 -16.78 -5.95
CA GLY A 67 9.23 -17.89 -5.14
C GLY A 67 9.53 -17.75 -3.64
N GLN A 68 9.99 -16.58 -3.16
CA GLN A 68 10.20 -16.34 -1.73
C GLN A 68 8.91 -16.53 -0.95
N ALA A 69 9.04 -17.13 0.23
CA ALA A 69 7.94 -17.54 1.06
C ALA A 69 7.91 -16.75 2.37
N PHE A 70 6.74 -16.24 2.74
CA PHE A 70 6.57 -15.39 3.91
C PHE A 70 5.17 -15.54 4.52
N TRP A 71 5.03 -15.15 5.79
CA TRP A 71 3.74 -15.13 6.48
C TRP A 71 3.10 -13.75 6.33
N ILE A 72 1.84 -13.72 5.90
CA ILE A 72 1.07 -12.49 5.67
C ILE A 72 -0.32 -12.60 6.30
N THR A 73 -0.88 -11.51 6.80
CA THR A 73 -2.25 -11.51 7.33
C THR A 73 -3.32 -11.45 6.23
N PRO A 74 -4.57 -11.85 6.51
CA PRO A 74 -5.68 -11.72 5.56
C PRO A 74 -5.92 -10.28 5.09
N ARG A 75 -5.86 -9.28 5.99
CA ARG A 75 -6.01 -7.86 5.60
C ARG A 75 -4.85 -7.39 4.73
N GLN A 76 -3.62 -7.72 5.09
CA GLN A 76 -2.46 -7.35 4.28
C GLN A 76 -2.52 -7.98 2.88
N THR A 77 -2.95 -9.24 2.80
CA THR A 77 -3.18 -9.93 1.52
C THR A 77 -4.20 -9.20 0.66
N ALA A 78 -5.31 -8.74 1.25
CA ALA A 78 -6.34 -8.01 0.53
C ALA A 78 -5.85 -6.63 0.05
N MET A 79 -5.04 -5.93 0.85
CA MET A 79 -4.44 -4.66 0.46
C MET A 79 -3.41 -4.84 -0.66
N ALA A 80 -2.51 -5.83 -0.55
CA ALA A 80 -1.59 -6.19 -1.62
C ALA A 80 -2.34 -6.51 -2.92
N TYR A 81 -3.43 -7.30 -2.86
CA TYR A 81 -4.27 -7.59 -4.03
C TYR A 81 -4.78 -6.33 -4.75
N LEU A 82 -5.16 -5.29 -4.01
CA LEU A 82 -5.65 -4.04 -4.60
C LEU A 82 -4.55 -3.26 -5.33
N ALA A 83 -3.28 -3.46 -4.95
CA ALA A 83 -2.11 -2.79 -5.51
C ALA A 83 -1.26 -3.66 -6.46
N LEU A 84 -1.54 -4.96 -6.62
CA LEU A 84 -0.73 -5.90 -7.44
C LEU A 84 -0.41 -5.38 -8.86
N HIS A 85 -1.29 -4.58 -9.45
CA HIS A 85 -1.08 -4.02 -10.78
C HIS A 85 0.09 -3.03 -10.87
N ARG A 86 0.65 -2.58 -9.74
CA ARG A 86 1.84 -1.74 -9.67
C ARG A 86 3.14 -2.54 -9.78
N GLY A 87 3.11 -3.84 -9.48
CA GLY A 87 4.31 -4.67 -9.34
C GLY A 87 4.89 -4.53 -7.93
N LEU A 88 4.54 -5.46 -7.04
CA LEU A 88 4.87 -5.40 -5.62
C LEU A 88 6.09 -6.26 -5.25
N SER A 89 7.03 -6.46 -6.17
CA SER A 89 8.17 -7.38 -5.92
C SER A 89 9.01 -6.93 -4.72
N PHE A 90 9.38 -5.64 -4.65
CA PHE A 90 10.17 -5.10 -3.54
C PHE A 90 9.40 -5.16 -2.21
N THR A 91 8.09 -4.88 -2.25
CA THR A 91 7.22 -5.04 -1.07
C THR A 91 7.18 -6.48 -0.58
N PHE A 92 7.17 -7.46 -1.48
CA PHE A 92 7.21 -8.88 -1.10
C PHE A 92 8.58 -9.32 -0.58
N ASP A 93 9.67 -8.74 -1.09
CA ASP A 93 11.01 -8.94 -0.53
C ASP A 93 11.04 -8.44 0.93
N GLY A 94 10.50 -7.24 1.19
CA GLY A 94 10.35 -6.70 2.54
C GLY A 94 9.53 -7.60 3.46
N PHE A 95 8.37 -8.10 2.99
CA PHE A 95 7.58 -9.07 3.77
C PHE A 95 8.31 -10.38 4.04
N ALA A 96 9.18 -10.83 3.13
CA ALA A 96 9.98 -12.03 3.33
C ALA A 96 11.14 -11.82 4.32
N GLU A 97 11.69 -10.62 4.37
CA GLU A 97 12.67 -10.24 5.39
C GLU A 97 12.02 -10.09 6.77
N GLU A 98 10.86 -9.45 6.84
CA GLU A 98 10.13 -9.19 8.10
C GLU A 98 9.45 -10.44 8.67
N ALA A 99 8.87 -11.28 7.82
CA ALA A 99 8.05 -12.42 8.23
C ALA A 99 8.37 -13.70 7.44
N PRO A 100 9.61 -14.21 7.50
CA PRO A 100 10.05 -15.35 6.70
C PRO A 100 9.27 -16.65 7.01
N ALA A 101 9.09 -17.50 5.99
CA ALA A 101 8.39 -18.78 6.15
C ALA A 101 9.22 -19.86 6.88
N GLU A 102 10.54 -19.87 6.66
CA GLU A 102 11.51 -20.81 7.24
C GLU A 102 12.52 -20.02 8.10
N TRP A 103 12.88 -20.55 9.27
CA TRP A 103 13.87 -19.95 10.17
C TRP A 103 15.23 -20.65 10.04
N GLU A 104 16.33 -19.91 10.12
CA GLU A 104 17.63 -20.52 10.43
C GLU A 104 17.61 -21.02 11.89
N GLU A 105 17.91 -22.31 12.10
CA GLU A 105 17.96 -22.91 13.44
C GLU A 105 19.00 -22.20 14.32
N GLY A 106 18.55 -21.29 15.20
CA GLY A 106 19.39 -20.70 16.24
C GLY A 106 19.13 -19.24 16.64
N GLU A 107 18.22 -18.52 15.99
CA GLU A 107 18.14 -17.06 16.18
C GLU A 107 17.13 -16.56 17.23
N LEU A 108 16.16 -17.36 17.70
CA LEU A 108 15.21 -16.89 18.74
C LEU A 108 14.85 -17.99 19.75
N GLU A 109 14.84 -17.61 21.04
CA GLU A 109 14.31 -18.44 22.13
C GLU A 109 12.80 -18.67 21.90
N GLU A 110 12.40 -19.93 22.02
CA GLU A 110 11.05 -20.45 21.82
C GLU A 110 10.01 -19.76 22.74
N GLU A 111 9.41 -18.63 22.36
CA GLU A 111 8.04 -18.31 22.81
C GLU A 111 7.31 -17.20 22.02
N ASP A 112 7.99 -16.19 21.45
CA ASP A 112 7.36 -15.18 20.58
C ASP A 112 7.71 -15.45 19.11
N GLY A 113 6.82 -16.15 18.40
CA GLY A 113 6.95 -16.31 16.96
C GLY A 113 6.90 -14.95 16.26
N CYS A 114 7.61 -14.80 15.14
CA CYS A 114 7.59 -13.56 14.38
C CYS A 114 6.17 -13.22 13.91
N GLU A 115 5.81 -11.94 14.06
CA GLU A 115 4.54 -11.42 13.61
C GLU A 115 4.46 -11.53 12.07
N PRO A 116 3.33 -12.00 11.51
CA PRO A 116 3.15 -12.03 10.07
C PRO A 116 3.07 -10.60 9.50
N ALA A 117 3.49 -10.42 8.25
CA ALA A 117 3.39 -9.15 7.55
C ALA A 117 1.97 -8.58 7.62
N GLY A 118 1.87 -7.33 8.08
CA GLY A 118 0.62 -6.62 8.32
C GLY A 118 -0.17 -7.11 9.54
N PHE A 119 0.50 -7.64 10.57
CA PHE A 119 -0.11 -7.90 11.88
C PHE A 119 -0.75 -6.64 12.48
N ALA A 120 -0.07 -5.49 12.38
CA ALA A 120 -0.61 -4.20 12.80
C ALA A 120 -1.96 -3.87 12.13
N LEU A 121 -2.16 -4.23 10.84
CA LEU A 121 -3.45 -4.01 10.16
C LEU A 121 -4.59 -4.83 10.77
N GLU A 122 -4.31 -6.00 11.36
CA GLU A 122 -5.35 -6.83 12.01
C GLU A 122 -5.81 -6.23 13.34
N THR A 123 -4.90 -5.57 14.07
CA THR A 123 -5.15 -4.98 15.39
C THR A 123 -5.60 -3.51 15.34
N ARG A 124 -5.55 -2.86 14.16
CA ARG A 124 -6.03 -1.48 13.96
C ARG A 124 -7.48 -1.27 14.38
N THR A 125 -7.72 -0.11 15.00
CA THR A 125 -9.04 0.35 15.46
C THR A 125 -9.98 0.77 14.33
N ASP A 126 -9.45 1.30 13.23
CA ASP A 126 -10.19 1.59 11.98
C ASP A 126 -9.51 0.83 10.83
N PRO A 127 -9.88 -0.44 10.60
CA PRO A 127 -9.24 -1.26 9.59
C PRO A 127 -9.75 -0.93 8.18
N PRO A 128 -8.98 -1.32 7.14
CA PRO A 128 -9.33 -1.04 5.77
C PRO A 128 -10.71 -1.56 5.39
N ARG A 129 -11.45 -0.76 4.61
CA ARG A 129 -12.81 -1.09 4.18
C ARG A 129 -12.80 -1.62 2.76
N TYR A 130 -12.85 -2.94 2.61
CA TYR A 130 -12.92 -3.64 1.32
C TYR A 130 -14.29 -3.53 0.62
N THR A 131 -14.90 -2.34 0.67
CA THR A 131 -16.19 -2.07 0.04
C THR A 131 -15.98 -1.66 -1.42
N PRO A 132 -16.80 -2.14 -2.36
CA PRO A 132 -16.74 -1.66 -3.74
C PRO A 132 -17.16 -0.19 -3.79
N PRO A 133 -16.59 0.61 -4.72
CA PRO A 133 -16.96 2.01 -4.85
C PRO A 133 -18.42 2.12 -5.32
N ALA A 134 -19.13 3.15 -4.83
CA ALA A 134 -20.54 3.38 -5.18
C ALA A 134 -20.74 3.67 -6.68
N ARG A 135 -19.67 4.03 -7.39
CA ARG A 135 -19.61 4.27 -8.83
C ARG A 135 -18.26 3.82 -9.37
N ALA A 136 -18.15 3.64 -10.69
CA ALA A 136 -16.85 3.39 -11.30
C ALA A 136 -15.92 4.58 -11.09
N LEU A 137 -14.71 4.32 -10.60
CA LEU A 137 -13.67 5.33 -10.41
C LEU A 137 -12.76 5.34 -11.65
N PRO A 138 -12.35 6.51 -12.15
CA PRO A 138 -11.39 6.60 -13.24
C PRO A 138 -10.01 6.15 -12.78
N VAL A 139 -9.19 5.67 -13.72
CA VAL A 139 -7.79 5.34 -13.46
C VAL A 139 -6.99 6.62 -13.22
N LEU A 140 -6.11 6.59 -12.22
CA LEU A 140 -5.17 7.65 -11.91
C LEU A 140 -3.78 7.24 -12.38
N VAL A 141 -3.15 8.00 -13.26
CA VAL A 141 -1.76 7.78 -13.68
C VAL A 141 -0.87 8.72 -12.88
N GLN A 142 0.10 8.17 -12.17
CA GLN A 142 1.01 8.88 -11.29
C GLN A 142 2.28 9.27 -12.05
N GLU A 143 2.21 10.36 -12.80
CA GLU A 143 3.38 11.01 -13.41
C GLU A 143 4.07 11.98 -12.42
N THR A 144 3.32 12.47 -11.43
CA THR A 144 3.77 13.16 -10.23
C THR A 144 2.91 12.68 -9.06
N ASP A 145 3.27 13.01 -7.81
CA ASP A 145 2.45 12.63 -6.66
C ASP A 145 1.03 13.19 -6.77
N LEU A 146 0.05 12.43 -6.31
CA LEU A 146 -1.36 12.77 -6.50
C LEU A 146 -1.99 13.20 -5.19
N LEU A 147 -2.67 14.36 -5.17
CA LEU A 147 -3.61 14.74 -4.11
C LEU A 147 -5.04 14.63 -4.61
N VAL A 148 -5.72 13.56 -4.20
CA VAL A 148 -7.08 13.22 -4.64
C VAL A 148 -8.12 13.75 -3.66
N ARG A 149 -9.00 14.62 -4.16
CA ARG A 149 -10.14 15.11 -3.38
C ARG A 149 -11.25 14.06 -3.32
N THR A 150 -11.65 13.67 -2.11
CA THR A 150 -12.76 12.73 -1.90
C THR A 150 -13.95 13.37 -1.16
N ASP A 151 -13.76 14.49 -0.47
CA ASP A 151 -14.84 15.32 0.09
C ASP A 151 -15.07 16.58 -0.77
N PHE A 152 -16.31 16.76 -1.24
CA PHE A 152 -16.73 17.88 -2.09
C PHE A 152 -17.69 18.84 -1.36
N GLY A 153 -17.71 18.81 -0.03
CA GLY A 153 -18.61 19.60 0.80
C GLY A 153 -18.20 21.06 0.99
N ASP A 154 -16.94 21.42 0.72
CA ASP A 154 -16.41 22.78 0.88
C ASP A 154 -15.30 23.08 -0.15
N ASP A 155 -15.62 23.91 -1.14
CA ASP A 155 -14.67 24.33 -2.19
C ASP A 155 -13.66 25.36 -1.71
N ALA A 156 -14.01 26.18 -0.71
CA ALA A 156 -13.11 27.18 -0.16
C ALA A 156 -12.03 26.51 0.71
N ALA A 157 -12.43 25.51 1.49
CA ALA A 157 -11.48 24.65 2.21
C ALA A 157 -10.55 23.93 1.24
N TRP A 158 -11.08 23.31 0.18
CA TRP A 158 -10.27 22.66 -0.85
C TRP A 158 -9.24 23.62 -1.47
N ALA A 159 -9.66 24.82 -1.88
CA ALA A 159 -8.75 25.83 -2.39
C ALA A 159 -7.65 26.20 -1.38
N SER A 160 -7.97 26.25 -0.08
CA SER A 160 -6.98 26.47 0.98
C SER A 160 -6.00 25.30 1.14
N VAL A 161 -6.44 24.04 0.94
CA VAL A 161 -5.54 22.88 0.98
C VAL A 161 -4.55 22.95 -0.17
N VAL A 162 -5.04 23.15 -1.40
CA VAL A 162 -4.19 23.28 -2.60
C VAL A 162 -3.14 24.37 -2.41
N ASP A 163 -3.56 25.52 -1.88
CA ASP A 163 -2.71 26.67 -1.63
C ASP A 163 -1.61 26.40 -0.59
N ARG A 164 -1.94 25.70 0.50
CA ARG A 164 -0.98 25.30 1.55
C ARG A 164 0.01 24.26 1.06
N VAL A 165 -0.45 23.25 0.31
CA VAL A 165 0.45 22.23 -0.26
C VAL A 165 1.44 22.87 -1.23
N ARG A 166 0.96 23.76 -2.12
CA ARG A 166 1.83 24.48 -3.06
C ARG A 166 2.89 25.32 -2.36
N ARG A 167 2.52 26.09 -1.35
CA ARG A 167 3.45 27.03 -0.68
C ARG A 167 4.31 26.41 0.41
N GLY A 168 3.91 25.24 0.92
CA GLY A 168 4.51 24.63 2.11
C GLY A 168 4.46 25.54 3.35
N ARG A 169 5.39 25.34 4.30
CA ARG A 169 5.59 26.19 5.49
C ARG A 169 6.17 27.59 5.20
N GLY A 170 6.22 27.99 3.93
CA GLY A 170 6.68 29.31 3.48
C GLY A 170 8.18 29.36 3.16
N ALA A 171 8.55 30.27 2.25
CA ALA A 171 9.87 30.47 1.64
C ALA A 171 11.06 30.79 2.57
N SER A 172 10.93 30.59 3.89
CA SER A 172 12.02 30.92 4.83
C SER A 172 12.97 29.76 5.13
N LEU A 173 12.66 28.53 4.73
CA LEU A 173 13.50 27.35 5.03
C LEU A 173 13.74 26.42 3.82
N ASP A 174 12.89 26.46 2.79
CA ASP A 174 12.96 25.51 1.68
C ASP A 174 13.56 26.15 0.41
N VAL A 175 14.37 25.38 -0.32
CA VAL A 175 14.92 25.77 -1.64
C VAL A 175 13.81 25.81 -2.70
N ILE A 176 12.66 25.18 -2.42
CA ILE A 176 11.52 25.06 -3.32
C ILE A 176 10.47 26.12 -2.95
N GLU A 177 10.16 27.01 -3.89
CA GLU A 177 9.20 28.10 -3.70
C GLU A 177 7.74 27.68 -3.99
N ASP A 178 7.54 26.63 -4.81
CA ASP A 178 6.23 26.08 -5.16
C ASP A 178 6.32 24.55 -5.36
N PHE A 179 5.60 23.78 -4.56
CA PHE A 179 5.51 22.32 -4.67
C PHE A 179 4.50 21.85 -5.73
N GLY A 180 3.78 22.77 -6.38
CA GLY A 180 2.72 22.46 -7.33
C GLY A 180 3.16 21.80 -8.63
N GLU A 181 4.48 21.71 -8.89
CA GLU A 181 5.05 20.91 -9.97
C GLU A 181 5.26 19.43 -9.57
N TYR A 182 5.37 19.15 -8.27
CA TYR A 182 5.56 17.79 -7.72
C TYR A 182 4.24 17.11 -7.34
N VAL A 183 3.15 17.88 -7.21
CA VAL A 183 1.83 17.35 -6.81
C VAL A 183 0.76 17.71 -7.84
N THR A 184 0.14 16.70 -8.43
CA THR A 184 -1.07 16.82 -9.24
C THR A 184 -2.31 16.80 -8.35
N PHE A 185 -3.10 17.87 -8.39
CA PHE A 185 -4.35 18.00 -7.65
C PHE A 185 -5.53 17.41 -8.46
N VAL A 186 -6.12 16.33 -7.96
CA VAL A 186 -7.22 15.63 -8.63
C VAL A 186 -8.55 16.04 -8.00
N ASP A 187 -9.28 16.91 -8.72
CA ASP A 187 -10.61 17.43 -8.34
C ASP A 187 -11.71 16.84 -9.24
N ASP A 188 -11.85 15.50 -9.21
CA ASP A 188 -12.85 14.77 -10.00
C ASP A 188 -13.98 14.23 -9.09
N PRO A 189 -15.24 14.71 -9.26
CA PRO A 189 -16.39 14.25 -8.48
C PRO A 189 -16.70 12.75 -8.56
N ALA A 190 -16.06 12.00 -9.47
CA ALA A 190 -16.12 10.55 -9.48
C ALA A 190 -15.58 9.93 -8.17
N PHE A 191 -14.59 10.58 -7.53
CA PHE A 191 -13.99 10.16 -6.26
C PHE A 191 -14.76 10.62 -5.02
N ALA A 192 -15.90 11.31 -5.18
CA ALA A 192 -16.69 11.75 -4.04
C ALA A 192 -17.12 10.57 -3.15
N GLY A 193 -16.63 10.58 -1.91
CA GLY A 193 -16.85 9.53 -0.91
C GLY A 193 -16.02 8.26 -1.10
N ALA A 194 -15.01 8.27 -1.98
CA ALA A 194 -14.10 7.14 -2.15
C ALA A 194 -13.24 6.92 -0.89
N THR A 195 -13.05 5.66 -0.51
CA THR A 195 -12.19 5.28 0.63
C THR A 195 -10.71 5.24 0.21
N PRO A 196 -9.75 5.25 1.16
CA PRO A 196 -8.33 5.19 0.84
C PRO A 196 -7.94 4.01 -0.05
N GLU A 197 -8.47 2.83 0.23
CA GLU A 197 -8.20 1.60 -0.51
C GLU A 197 -8.78 1.67 -1.93
N GLN A 198 -9.94 2.32 -2.09
CA GLN A 198 -10.56 2.51 -3.39
C GLN A 198 -9.75 3.46 -4.27
N VAL A 199 -9.20 4.54 -3.70
CA VAL A 199 -8.31 5.48 -4.40
C VAL A 199 -7.00 4.78 -4.77
N MET A 200 -6.34 4.14 -3.79
CA MET A 200 -5.11 3.35 -3.97
C MET A 200 -5.26 2.34 -5.13
N ALA A 201 -6.37 1.61 -5.17
CA ALA A 201 -6.67 0.63 -6.22
C ALA A 201 -6.72 1.22 -7.65
N GLN A 202 -6.94 2.53 -7.79
CA GLN A 202 -6.98 3.25 -9.08
C GLN A 202 -5.64 3.88 -9.49
N VAL A 203 -4.64 3.93 -8.62
CA VAL A 203 -3.34 4.54 -8.95
C VAL A 203 -2.48 3.59 -9.76
N ARG A 204 -1.97 4.04 -10.90
CA ARG A 204 -1.03 3.35 -11.79
C ARG A 204 0.29 4.10 -11.84
N PRO A 205 1.42 3.39 -11.95
CA PRO A 205 2.68 4.06 -12.25
C PRO A 205 2.59 4.79 -13.60
N GLY A 206 3.29 5.92 -13.70
CA GLY A 206 3.48 6.64 -14.95
C GLY A 206 4.28 5.84 -15.97
N ALA A 207 4.42 6.38 -17.18
CA ALA A 207 5.23 5.75 -18.22
C ALA A 207 6.74 5.93 -18.01
N ASP A 208 7.13 6.94 -17.24
CA ASP A 208 8.53 7.27 -16.95
C ASP A 208 9.00 6.59 -15.66
N PRO A 209 9.88 5.57 -15.73
CA PRO A 209 10.42 4.90 -14.55
C PRO A 209 11.42 5.78 -13.77
N GLU A 210 11.87 6.91 -14.34
CA GLU A 210 12.75 7.88 -13.68
C GLU A 210 11.96 9.05 -13.08
N ALA A 211 10.62 8.99 -13.10
CA ALA A 211 9.77 10.00 -12.48
C ALA A 211 10.04 10.07 -10.97
N MET A 212 10.27 11.30 -10.48
CA MET A 212 10.51 11.57 -9.07
C MET A 212 9.17 11.57 -8.30
N ILE A 213 8.69 10.38 -7.94
CA ILE A 213 7.46 10.17 -7.16
C ILE A 213 7.75 9.47 -5.83
N SER A 214 6.90 9.69 -4.84
CA SER A 214 7.08 9.18 -3.48
C SER A 214 6.53 7.77 -3.23
N ASP A 215 5.97 7.11 -4.25
CA ASP A 215 5.17 5.89 -4.12
C ASP A 215 4.07 5.97 -3.05
N THR A 216 3.50 7.17 -2.87
CA THR A 216 2.32 7.40 -2.05
C THR A 216 1.17 7.99 -2.89
N VAL A 217 -0.07 7.86 -2.40
CA VAL A 217 -1.19 8.70 -2.84
C VAL A 217 -1.70 9.51 -1.67
N LEU A 218 -1.89 10.80 -1.92
CA LEU A 218 -2.41 11.74 -0.94
C LEU A 218 -3.92 11.88 -1.14
N ILE A 219 -4.66 11.96 -0.04
CA ILE A 219 -6.13 12.04 -0.05
C ILE A 219 -6.60 13.23 0.80
N ALA A 220 -7.38 14.10 0.16
CA ALA A 220 -8.12 15.16 0.84
C ALA A 220 -9.54 14.68 1.15
N ASP A 221 -9.70 14.10 2.34
CA ASP A 221 -10.97 13.61 2.87
C ASP A 221 -11.67 14.65 3.76
N THR A 222 -12.77 14.25 4.40
CA THR A 222 -13.56 15.12 5.28
C THR A 222 -12.73 15.78 6.39
N ALA A 223 -11.78 15.05 6.98
CA ALA A 223 -10.93 15.59 8.05
C ALA A 223 -9.95 16.61 7.47
N THR A 224 -9.35 16.32 6.31
CA THR A 224 -8.47 17.29 5.62
C THR A 224 -9.15 18.62 5.36
N LEU A 225 -10.45 18.63 5.03
CA LEU A 225 -11.19 19.87 4.78
C LEU A 225 -11.71 20.57 6.04
N ARG A 226 -11.89 19.85 7.16
CA ARG A 226 -12.57 20.38 8.36
C ARG A 226 -11.65 20.64 9.54
N GLU A 227 -10.52 19.95 9.63
CA GLU A 227 -9.63 20.03 10.77
C GLU A 227 -8.59 21.16 10.61
N PRO A 228 -8.19 21.82 11.71
CA PRO A 228 -7.09 22.77 11.68
C PRO A 228 -5.82 22.12 11.11
N GLY A 229 -5.02 22.87 10.35
CA GLY A 229 -3.81 22.35 9.70
C GLY A 229 -4.08 21.65 8.36
N HIS A 230 -5.34 21.30 8.08
CA HIS A 230 -5.75 20.53 6.90
C HIS A 230 -4.94 19.23 6.77
N PRO A 231 -5.02 18.31 7.74
CA PRO A 231 -4.18 17.12 7.76
C PRO A 231 -4.54 16.21 6.57
N VAL A 232 -3.64 16.15 5.60
CA VAL A 232 -3.74 15.34 4.39
C VAL A 232 -3.45 13.89 4.75
N ARG A 233 -4.29 12.97 4.28
CA ARG A 233 -4.04 11.53 4.49
C ARG A 233 -3.02 11.04 3.48
N VAL A 234 -1.98 10.40 3.96
CA VAL A 234 -0.92 9.77 3.17
C VAL A 234 -1.17 8.26 3.13
N VAL A 235 -1.17 7.67 1.94
CA VAL A 235 -1.40 6.23 1.74
C VAL A 235 -0.24 5.67 0.94
N PRO A 236 0.64 4.85 1.55
CA PRO A 236 1.70 4.15 0.83
C PRO A 236 1.13 3.22 -0.25
N LEU A 237 1.77 3.21 -1.41
CA LEU A 237 1.43 2.35 -2.54
C LEU A 237 2.39 1.15 -2.65
N GLU A 238 3.51 1.20 -1.93
CA GLU A 238 4.55 0.18 -1.81
C GLU A 238 5.00 0.07 -0.35
N ASP A 239 5.68 -1.04 -0.03
CA ASP A 239 6.21 -1.48 1.27
C ASP A 239 5.15 -1.62 2.37
N GLU A 240 4.59 -0.50 2.81
CA GLU A 240 3.59 -0.42 3.87
C GLU A 240 2.17 -0.35 3.30
N VAL A 241 1.91 -1.18 2.27
CA VAL A 241 0.64 -1.15 1.51
C VAL A 241 -0.55 -1.37 2.43
N GLY A 242 -1.41 -0.37 2.50
CA GLY A 242 -2.63 -0.38 3.31
C GLY A 242 -2.51 0.19 4.71
N ASP A 243 -1.33 0.70 5.06
CA ASP A 243 -1.22 1.71 6.08
C ASP A 243 -1.79 3.06 5.58
N SER A 244 -2.08 3.97 6.51
CA SER A 244 -2.19 5.40 6.23
C SER A 244 -1.97 6.18 7.52
N PHE A 245 -1.38 7.36 7.37
CA PHE A 245 -1.18 8.35 8.42
C PHE A 245 -1.56 9.73 7.89
N ARG A 246 -1.42 10.78 8.71
CA ARG A 246 -1.76 12.15 8.33
C ARG A 246 -0.57 13.07 8.50
N VAL A 247 -0.47 14.03 7.58
CA VAL A 247 0.54 15.09 7.59
C VAL A 247 -0.15 16.41 7.27
N ASP A 248 0.22 17.49 7.95
CA ASP A 248 -0.33 18.81 7.67
C ASP A 248 -0.15 19.20 6.18
N ALA A 249 -1.14 19.89 5.61
CA ALA A 249 -1.10 20.31 4.20
C ALA A 249 0.16 21.13 3.86
N GLU A 250 0.65 21.94 4.79
CA GLU A 250 1.87 22.76 4.61
C GLU A 250 3.17 21.95 4.67
N VAL A 251 3.14 20.71 5.14
CA VAL A 251 4.29 19.79 5.20
C VAL A 251 4.27 18.77 4.05
N THR A 252 3.10 18.53 3.47
CA THR A 252 2.90 17.50 2.44
C THR A 252 3.83 17.67 1.22
N GLY A 253 4.04 18.91 0.76
CA GLY A 253 4.90 19.17 -0.41
C GLY A 253 6.37 18.79 -0.18
N ILE A 254 6.93 19.12 0.98
CA ILE A 254 8.32 18.76 1.30
C ILE A 254 8.49 17.27 1.60
N MET A 255 7.46 16.63 2.17
CA MET A 255 7.43 15.19 2.41
C MET A 255 7.58 14.41 1.09
N VAL A 256 6.71 14.66 0.10
CA VAL A 256 6.74 13.89 -1.16
C VAL A 256 8.08 14.03 -1.89
N VAL A 257 8.70 15.22 -1.85
CA VAL A 257 10.02 15.45 -2.44
C VAL A 257 11.11 14.66 -1.71
N ASN A 258 11.10 14.63 -0.37
CA ASN A 258 12.11 13.88 0.38
C ASN A 258 11.97 12.37 0.21
N LEU A 259 10.73 11.87 0.18
CA LEU A 259 10.44 10.46 -0.10
C LEU A 259 10.92 10.08 -1.51
N ALA A 260 10.56 10.87 -2.53
CA ALA A 260 10.98 10.64 -3.92
C ALA A 260 12.51 10.66 -4.10
N LEU A 261 13.23 11.46 -3.29
CA LEU A 261 14.70 11.51 -3.30
C LEU A 261 15.36 10.44 -2.43
N GLY A 262 14.61 9.70 -1.61
CA GLY A 262 15.14 8.78 -0.60
C GLY A 262 15.94 9.48 0.50
N ASN A 263 15.66 10.77 0.78
CA ASN A 263 16.32 11.51 1.86
C ASN A 263 15.76 11.15 3.24
N MET A 264 14.48 10.79 3.29
CA MET A 264 13.70 10.44 4.48
C MET A 264 12.75 9.29 4.12
N ASP A 265 12.29 8.54 5.11
CA ASP A 265 11.34 7.46 4.94
C ASP A 265 9.93 7.85 5.44
N LEU A 266 8.95 6.94 5.32
CA LEU A 266 7.58 7.18 5.81
C LEU A 266 7.52 7.33 7.33
N GLY A 267 8.41 6.67 8.06
CA GLY A 267 8.50 6.70 9.52
C GLY A 267 8.87 8.08 10.06
N ASP A 268 9.76 8.80 9.39
CA ASP A 268 10.15 10.17 9.76
C ASP A 268 8.98 11.18 9.76
N TRP A 269 7.89 10.87 9.06
CA TRP A 269 6.70 11.73 8.93
C TRP A 269 5.49 11.24 9.73
N ARG A 270 5.59 10.06 10.35
CA ARG A 270 4.59 9.62 11.31
C ARG A 270 4.81 10.39 12.60
N GLU A 271 3.80 11.13 13.03
CA GLU A 271 3.79 11.57 14.42
C GLU A 271 3.73 10.30 15.27
N ASP A 272 4.68 10.11 16.18
CA ASP A 272 4.55 9.11 17.24
C ASP A 272 3.22 9.39 17.94
N ASP A 273 2.24 8.49 17.80
CA ASP A 273 1.00 8.52 18.58
C ASP A 273 1.39 8.45 20.07
N ALA A 274 1.51 9.62 20.71
CA ALA A 274 1.80 9.77 22.13
C ALA A 274 0.55 9.59 23.01
#